data_AF-A0A7X4JJB4-F1
#
_entry.id   AF-A0A7X4JJB4-F1
#
_cell.length_a   1.000
_cell.length_b   1.000
_cell.length_c   1.000
_cell.angle_alpha   90.00
_cell.angle_beta   90.00
_cell.angle_gamma   90.00
#
_symmetry.space_group_name_H-M   'P 1'
#
loop_
_entity.id
_entity.type
_entity.pdbx_description
1 polymer ?
#
loop_
_entity_poly.entity_id
_entity_poly.type
_entity_poly.pdbx_seq_one_letter_code
_entity_poly.pdbx_strand_id
1 'polypeptide(L)'
;MSISGPSADRDGQLHTTRLGAALHLQQPPGGGSATAAARAVVELLPLPPDENLRLRHGAYQRSTCSSTRIEGNPLDDEAVRLAVASSDRTGGKAEQEVRNYWRIGAHWTWWRIGPRAGSP
;
A
#
# COMPACT_ATOMS: atom_id res chain seq x y z
N MET A 1 -20.34 -32.48 -41.13
CA MET A 1 -20.18 -32.19 -39.68
C MET A 1 -19.60 -30.80 -39.56
N SER A 2 -20.42 -29.85 -39.15
CA SER A 2 -20.17 -28.41 -39.25
C SER A 2 -19.57 -27.87 -37.96
N ILE A 3 -18.50 -27.09 -38.11
CA ILE A 3 -17.88 -26.27 -37.08
C ILE A 3 -18.70 -24.96 -37.00
N SER A 4 -19.54 -24.83 -35.96
CA SER A 4 -20.21 -23.58 -35.64
C SER A 4 -19.44 -22.88 -34.52
N GLY A 5 -18.68 -21.85 -34.90
CA GLY A 5 -18.18 -20.84 -33.97
C GLY A 5 -19.32 -19.96 -33.45
N PRO A 6 -19.12 -19.25 -32.33
CA PRO A 6 -20.13 -18.38 -31.76
C PRO A 6 -20.45 -17.20 -32.70
N SER A 7 -21.72 -17.12 -33.09
CA SER A 7 -22.32 -16.01 -33.83
C SER A 7 -22.59 -14.84 -32.89
N ALA A 8 -22.09 -13.66 -33.24
CA ALA A 8 -22.40 -12.41 -32.53
C ALA A 8 -23.80 -11.91 -32.91
N ASP A 9 -24.57 -11.47 -31.92
CA ASP A 9 -25.79 -10.68 -32.12
C ASP A 9 -25.44 -9.18 -32.23
N ARG A 10 -26.29 -8.43 -32.95
CA ARG A 10 -26.08 -7.08 -33.47
C ARG A 10 -26.11 -5.95 -32.44
N ASP A 11 -26.32 -6.25 -31.16
CA ASP A 11 -26.48 -5.22 -30.10
C ASP A 11 -25.42 -5.28 -28.99
N GLY A 12 -24.23 -5.84 -29.26
CA GLY A 12 -22.98 -5.48 -28.55
C GLY A 12 -22.93 -5.62 -27.02
N GLN A 13 -23.90 -6.27 -26.37
CA GLN A 13 -23.87 -6.51 -24.92
C GLN A 13 -23.22 -7.87 -24.61
N LEU A 14 -22.02 -7.80 -24.03
CA LEU A 14 -21.38 -8.95 -23.39
C LEU A 14 -22.15 -9.33 -22.13
N HIS A 15 -22.98 -10.36 -22.21
CA HIS A 15 -23.47 -11.08 -21.03
C HIS A 15 -22.32 -11.84 -20.38
N THR A 16 -21.62 -11.20 -19.45
CA THR A 16 -20.79 -11.93 -18.48
C THR A 16 -21.72 -12.54 -17.42
N THR A 17 -22.14 -13.78 -17.66
CA THR A 17 -22.85 -14.59 -16.66
C THR A 17 -21.84 -15.02 -15.59
N ARG A 18 -21.93 -14.32 -14.45
CA ARG A 18 -21.62 -14.74 -13.07
C ARG A 18 -20.87 -16.08 -12.90
N LEU A 19 -19.64 -15.98 -12.41
CA LEU A 19 -19.06 -16.91 -11.43
C LEU A 19 -18.17 -16.10 -10.49
N GLY A 20 -18.65 -15.89 -9.26
CA GLY A 20 -17.97 -15.09 -8.24
C GLY A 20 -18.92 -14.68 -7.11
N ALA A 21 -19.71 -15.64 -6.62
CA ALA A 21 -20.46 -15.47 -5.40
C ALA A 21 -19.51 -15.43 -4.19
N ALA A 22 -19.87 -14.59 -3.22
CA ALA A 22 -19.39 -14.55 -1.83
C ALA A 22 -18.05 -13.84 -1.53
N LEU A 23 -18.08 -12.51 -1.62
CA LEU A 23 -17.55 -11.66 -0.54
C LEU A 23 -18.55 -10.52 -0.30
N HIS A 24 -19.72 -10.89 0.20
CA HIS A 24 -20.62 -9.91 0.82
C HIS A 24 -20.02 -9.55 2.18
N LEU A 25 -19.02 -8.67 2.17
CA LEU A 25 -18.66 -7.91 3.36
C LEU A 25 -19.90 -7.08 3.69
N GLN A 26 -20.69 -7.62 4.62
CA GLN A 26 -21.83 -6.97 5.24
C GLN A 26 -21.42 -5.55 5.56
N GLN A 27 -21.95 -4.59 4.81
CA GLN A 27 -21.72 -3.18 5.10
C GLN A 27 -22.28 -2.93 6.51
N PRO A 28 -21.52 -2.32 7.43
CA PRO A 28 -22.05 -1.98 8.74
C PRO A 28 -23.27 -1.06 8.56
N PRO A 29 -24.34 -1.22 9.34
CA PRO A 29 -25.53 -0.39 9.21
C PRO A 29 -25.15 1.06 9.55
N GLY A 30 -25.07 1.91 8.51
CA GLY A 30 -24.68 3.31 8.62
C GLY A 30 -23.65 3.76 7.59
N GLY A 31 -23.92 3.60 6.29
CA GLY A 31 -23.41 4.40 5.16
C GLY A 31 -21.90 4.71 5.01
N GLY A 32 -21.02 4.22 5.87
CA GLY A 32 -19.60 4.50 5.87
C GLY A 32 -18.83 3.49 5.01
N SER A 33 -17.88 3.97 4.21
CA SER A 33 -16.99 3.09 3.45
C SER A 33 -16.21 2.17 4.40
N ALA A 34 -15.86 0.97 3.93
CA ALA A 34 -15.02 0.03 4.68
C ALA A 34 -13.69 0.68 5.15
N THR A 35 -13.17 1.65 4.40
CA THR A 35 -11.99 2.45 4.77
C THR A 35 -12.26 3.38 5.96
N ALA A 36 -13.43 4.02 6.03
CA ALA A 36 -13.82 4.87 7.15
C ALA A 36 -14.01 4.04 8.42
N ALA A 37 -14.63 2.87 8.31
CA ALA A 37 -14.79 1.94 9.43
C ALA A 37 -13.43 1.43 9.96
N ALA A 38 -12.52 1.03 9.07
CA ALA A 38 -11.18 0.60 9.46
C ALA A 38 -10.38 1.73 10.15
N ARG A 39 -10.51 2.97 9.67
CA ARG A 39 -9.86 4.13 10.27
C ARG A 39 -10.35 4.37 11.71
N ALA A 40 -11.64 4.28 11.95
CA ALA A 40 -12.22 4.47 13.28
C ALA A 40 -11.66 3.46 14.30
N VAL A 41 -11.44 2.20 13.90
CA VAL A 41 -10.83 1.17 14.76
C VAL A 41 -9.41 1.54 15.17
N VAL A 42 -8.58 2.01 14.22
CA VAL A 42 -7.20 2.42 14.49
C VAL A 42 -7.14 3.65 15.40
N GLU A 43 -8.09 4.58 15.28
CA GLU A 43 -8.16 5.78 16.11
C GLU A 43 -8.58 5.48 17.56
N LEU A 44 -9.41 4.45 17.78
CA LEU A 44 -9.94 4.10 19.10
C LEU A 44 -9.11 3.05 19.85
N LEU A 45 -8.38 2.19 19.14
CA LEU A 45 -7.58 1.12 19.72
C LEU A 45 -6.12 1.27 19.28
N PRO A 46 -5.34 2.13 19.96
CA PRO A 46 -3.94 2.32 19.61
C PRO A 46 -3.17 1.02 19.84
N LEU A 47 -2.42 0.62 18.82
CA LEU A 47 -1.52 -0.52 18.92
C LEU A 47 -0.39 -0.24 19.92
N PRO A 48 0.19 -1.29 20.54
CA PRO A 48 1.43 -1.16 21.29
C PRO A 48 2.48 -0.40 20.46
N PRO A 49 3.28 0.49 21.07
CA PRO A 49 4.22 1.35 20.36
C PRO A 49 5.14 0.59 19.39
N ASP A 50 5.67 -0.57 19.82
CA ASP A 50 6.57 -1.39 19.01
C ASP A 50 5.87 -1.99 17.79
N GLU A 51 4.63 -2.44 17.96
CA GLU A 51 3.83 -3.00 16.87
C GLU A 51 3.45 -1.89 15.87
N ASN A 52 3.11 -0.71 16.37
CA ASN A 52 2.85 0.47 15.56
C ASN A 52 4.08 0.88 14.75
N LEU A 53 5.25 0.94 15.41
CA LEU A 53 6.55 1.23 14.79
C LEU A 53 6.85 0.21 13.67
N ARG A 54 6.71 -1.08 13.94
CA ARG A 54 6.96 -2.17 13.00
C ARG A 54 6.05 -2.07 11.77
N LEU A 55 4.75 -1.86 11.97
CA LEU A 55 3.79 -1.74 10.88
C LEU A 55 4.02 -0.48 10.05
N ARG A 56 4.32 0.66 10.68
CA ARG A 56 4.65 1.91 9.98
C ARG A 56 5.92 1.77 9.17
N HIS A 57 6.97 1.18 9.75
CA HIS A 57 8.23 0.92 9.05
C HIS A 57 7.98 0.05 7.79
N GLY A 58 7.27 -1.07 7.95
CA GLY A 58 6.93 -1.94 6.82
C GLY A 58 6.04 -1.27 5.77
N ALA A 59 5.05 -0.47 6.19
CA ALA A 59 4.21 0.28 5.26
C ALA A 59 5.00 1.32 4.47
N TYR A 60 5.92 2.03 5.13
CA TYR A 60 6.76 3.03 4.49
C TYR A 60 7.76 2.40 3.52
N GLN A 61 8.26 1.21 3.83
CA GLN A 61 9.14 0.46 2.94
C GLN A 61 8.42 0.01 1.66
N ARG A 62 7.19 -0.52 1.79
CA ARG A 62 6.35 -0.86 0.63
C ARG A 62 6.02 0.39 -0.19
N SER A 63 5.69 1.50 0.47
CA SER A 63 5.42 2.77 -0.22
C SER A 63 6.63 3.24 -1.01
N THR A 64 7.83 3.23 -0.41
CA THR A 64 9.08 3.61 -1.07
C THR A 64 9.32 2.76 -2.31
N CYS A 65 9.20 1.44 -2.17
CA CYS A 65 9.38 0.51 -3.28
C CYS A 65 8.38 0.77 -4.42
N SER A 66 7.10 0.94 -4.11
CA SER A 66 6.08 1.24 -5.13
C SER A 66 6.34 2.58 -5.82
N SER A 67 6.70 3.62 -5.06
CA SER A 67 6.94 4.95 -5.59
C SER A 67 8.19 5.03 -6.47
N THR A 68 9.28 4.35 -6.12
CA THR A 68 10.45 4.33 -6.99
C THR A 68 10.22 3.43 -8.20
N ARG A 69 9.45 2.34 -8.06
CA ARG A 69 9.14 1.43 -9.18
C ARG A 69 8.32 2.10 -10.28
N ILE A 70 7.36 2.98 -9.94
CA ILE A 70 6.60 3.73 -10.96
C ILE A 70 7.48 4.71 -11.76
N GLU A 71 8.60 5.15 -11.19
CA GLU A 71 9.61 6.01 -11.83
C GLU A 71 10.64 5.17 -12.64
N GLY A 72 10.49 3.84 -12.67
CA GLY A 72 11.36 2.92 -13.42
C GLY A 72 12.54 2.37 -12.62
N ASN A 73 12.58 2.54 -11.30
CA ASN A 73 13.60 1.94 -10.46
C ASN A 73 13.48 0.40 -10.47
N PRO A 74 14.56 -0.35 -10.77
CA PRO A 74 14.49 -1.79 -10.98
C PRO A 74 14.51 -2.62 -9.69
N LEU A 75 14.69 -2.00 -8.52
CA LEU A 75 14.85 -2.74 -7.27
C LEU A 75 13.54 -3.42 -6.83
N ASP A 76 13.68 -4.66 -6.40
CA ASP A 76 12.59 -5.41 -5.77
C ASP A 76 12.48 -5.07 -4.27
N ASP A 77 11.47 -5.64 -3.63
CA ASP A 77 11.16 -5.34 -2.23
C ASP A 77 12.33 -5.73 -1.29
N GLU A 78 13.12 -6.74 -1.63
CA GLU A 78 14.28 -7.19 -0.86
C GLU A 78 15.47 -6.25 -1.04
N ALA A 79 15.80 -5.88 -2.28
CA ALA A 79 16.85 -4.93 -2.56
C ALA A 79 16.54 -3.55 -1.95
N VAL A 80 15.27 -3.13 -1.91
CA VAL A 80 14.85 -1.93 -1.18
C VAL A 80 15.10 -2.07 0.33
N ARG A 81 14.84 -3.24 0.96
CA ARG A 81 15.18 -3.47 2.38
C ARG A 81 16.66 -3.25 2.63
N LEU A 82 17.49 -3.88 1.82
CA LEU A 82 18.95 -3.83 1.95
C LEU A 82 19.46 -2.41 1.73
N ALA A 83 18.96 -1.71 0.71
CA ALA A 83 19.34 -0.33 0.41
C ALA A 83 18.95 0.65 1.54
N VAL A 84 17.84 0.42 2.23
CA VAL A 84 17.39 1.20 3.39
C VAL A 84 18.18 0.86 4.65
N ALA A 85 18.49 -0.41 4.88
CA ALA A 85 19.24 -0.88 6.04
C ALA A 85 20.73 -0.52 5.96
N SER A 86 21.28 -0.40 4.74
CA SER A 86 22.69 -0.05 4.58
C SER A 86 22.96 1.39 5.02
N SER A 87 23.94 1.53 5.91
CA SER A 87 24.40 2.82 6.44
C SER A 87 25.43 3.48 5.52
N ASP A 88 26.03 2.71 4.62
CA ASP A 88 27.02 3.21 3.68
C ASP A 88 26.36 3.88 2.46
N ARG A 89 27.05 4.87 1.90
CA ARG A 89 26.63 5.57 0.67
C ARG A 89 27.12 4.86 -0.59
N THR A 90 27.71 3.68 -0.43
CA THR A 90 28.19 2.86 -1.53
C THR A 90 27.00 2.13 -2.12
N GLY A 91 26.71 2.39 -3.39
CA GLY A 91 25.58 1.79 -4.07
C GLY A 91 25.29 2.43 -5.42
N GLY A 92 24.51 1.74 -6.23
CA GLY A 92 24.11 2.20 -7.56
C GLY A 92 23.12 3.38 -7.50
N LYS A 93 22.90 4.03 -8.65
CA LYS A 93 21.91 5.12 -8.79
C LYS A 93 20.52 4.73 -8.26
N ALA A 94 20.10 3.49 -8.52
CA ALA A 94 18.80 2.97 -8.07
C ALA A 94 18.69 2.87 -6.54
N GLU A 95 19.73 2.41 -5.86
CA GLU A 95 19.75 2.34 -4.39
C GLU A 95 19.82 3.74 -3.78
N GLN A 96 20.54 4.65 -4.43
CA GLN A 96 20.63 6.05 -3.98
C GLN A 96 19.28 6.77 -4.10
N GLU A 97 18.51 6.50 -5.16
CA GLU A 97 17.15 7.01 -5.33
C GLU A 97 16.22 6.51 -4.22
N VAL A 98 16.25 5.20 -3.92
CA VAL A 98 15.50 4.60 -2.80
C VAL A 98 15.88 5.25 -1.46
N ARG A 99 17.18 5.40 -1.17
CA ARG A 99 17.64 6.07 0.06
C ARG A 99 17.21 7.53 0.14
N ASN A 100 17.20 8.24 -0.99
CA ASN A 100 16.75 9.63 -1.04
C ASN A 100 15.24 9.73 -0.74
N TYR A 101 14.43 8.88 -1.38
CA TYR A 101 13.00 8.83 -1.14
C TYR A 101 12.69 8.47 0.33
N TRP A 102 13.39 7.45 0.86
CA TRP A 102 13.30 7.00 2.25
C TRP A 102 13.64 8.11 3.25
N ARG A 103 14.72 8.86 3.02
CA ARG A 103 15.12 9.97 3.92
C ARG A 103 14.10 11.10 3.94
N ILE A 104 13.50 11.41 2.78
CA ILE A 104 12.50 12.48 2.69
C ILE A 104 11.25 12.09 3.48
N GLY A 105 10.64 10.93 3.23
CA GLY A 105 9.41 10.55 3.94
C GLY A 105 9.65 10.14 5.40
N ALA A 106 10.84 9.67 5.77
CA ALA A 106 11.25 9.55 7.18
C ALA A 106 11.43 10.92 7.86
N HIS A 107 11.68 12.00 7.13
CA HIS A 107 11.60 13.32 7.74
C HIS A 107 10.15 13.77 7.97
N TRP A 108 9.21 13.41 7.08
CA TRP A 108 7.80 13.81 7.18
C TRP A 108 6.95 13.01 8.18
N THR A 109 7.22 11.72 8.39
CA THR A 109 6.41 10.86 9.29
C THR A 109 6.74 11.05 10.77
N TRP A 110 7.97 11.45 11.10
CA TRP A 110 8.40 11.53 12.50
C TRP A 110 8.03 12.86 13.18
N TRP A 111 7.91 13.96 12.42
CA TRP A 111 7.54 15.28 12.96
C TRP A 111 6.05 15.47 13.28
N ARG A 112 5.16 14.58 12.83
CA ARG A 112 3.70 14.72 13.05
C ARG A 112 3.12 13.79 14.14
N ILE A 113 3.92 12.84 14.65
CA ILE A 113 3.41 11.73 15.49
C ILE A 113 4.29 11.46 16.72
N GLY A 114 5.15 12.41 17.11
CA GLY A 114 5.70 12.42 18.46
C GLY A 114 4.58 12.66 19.48
N PRO A 115 4.68 12.16 20.73
CA PRO A 115 3.74 12.56 21.77
C PRO A 115 3.70 14.09 21.79
N ARG A 116 2.50 14.69 21.79
CA ARG A 116 2.35 16.09 22.14
C ARG A 116 2.97 16.18 23.54
N ALA A 117 4.19 16.69 23.63
CA ALA A 117 4.78 17.02 24.90
C ALA A 117 3.79 17.97 25.56
N GLY A 118 3.13 17.48 26.62
CA GLY A 118 2.46 18.35 27.56
C GLY A 118 3.50 19.36 28.04
N SER A 119 3.20 20.64 27.85
CA SER A 119 2.88 21.57 28.95
C SER A 119 4.04 22.54 29.16
N PRO A 120 3.84 23.76 29.71
CA PRO A 120 2.93 24.13 30.80
C PRO A 120 1.51 24.47 30.38
#